data_AF-A0A3B6VH93-F1
#
_entry.id   AF-A0A3B6VH93-F1
#
_cell.length_a   1.000
_cell.length_b   1.000
_cell.length_c   1.000
_cell.angle_alpha   90.00
_cell.angle_beta   90.00
_cell.angle_gamma   90.00
#
_symmetry.space_group_name_H-M   'P 1'
#
loop_
_entity.id
_entity.type
_entity.pdbx_description
1 polymer ?
#
loop_
_entity_poly.entity_id
_entity_poly.type
_entity_poly.pdbx_seq_one_letter_code
_entity_poly.pdbx_strand_id
1 'polypeptide(L)'
;MFNTPILLIIFKRKYTALKVLDTIRNVKPKKLYIAADGWRNEEEKTKCIDTREAVLEAVDWECEVKTLFQDKNLGCCYGPVNAVNWLFENEEQGIILEDDVIAETSFFIIARNYLTIIKIMKKLCIFLVILL
;
A
#
# COMPACT_ATOMS: atom_id res chain seq x y z
N MET A 1 3.29 10.52 -15.52
CA MET A 1 2.99 10.34 -14.08
C MET A 1 1.90 9.29 -13.92
N PHE A 2 2.07 8.40 -12.95
CA PHE A 2 1.09 7.35 -12.65
C PHE A 2 0.03 7.93 -11.70
N ASN A 3 -1.21 8.04 -12.17
CA ASN A 3 -2.28 8.75 -11.44
C ASN A 3 -3.15 7.83 -10.59
N THR A 4 -3.04 6.51 -10.74
CA THR A 4 -3.80 5.56 -9.93
C THR A 4 -3.18 5.51 -8.53
N PRO A 5 -3.96 5.79 -7.46
CA PRO A 5 -3.46 5.68 -6.10
C PRO A 5 -3.00 4.26 -5.77
N ILE A 6 -1.95 4.14 -4.98
CA ILE A 6 -1.43 2.86 -4.51
C ILE A 6 -1.48 2.85 -2.99
N LEU A 7 -2.03 1.77 -2.40
CA LEU A 7 -1.96 1.46 -0.98
C LEU A 7 -0.91 0.39 -0.76
N LEU A 8 0.07 0.69 0.10
CA LEU A 8 1.05 -0.26 0.62
C LEU A 8 0.70 -0.56 2.09
N ILE A 9 0.40 -1.82 2.38
CA ILE A 9 0.11 -2.31 3.74
C ILE A 9 1.39 -2.95 4.29
N ILE A 10 1.91 -2.42 5.39
CA ILE A 10 3.16 -2.87 6.02
C ILE A 10 2.95 -3.28 7.47
N PHE A 11 3.87 -4.07 8.01
CA PHE A 11 3.96 -4.28 9.45
C PHE A 11 5.37 -4.04 9.99
N LYS A 12 6.14 -5.10 10.20
CA LYS A 12 7.45 -5.07 10.88
C LYS A 12 8.62 -5.59 10.03
N ARG A 13 8.38 -5.79 8.72
CA ARG A 13 9.34 -6.42 7.80
C ARG A 13 10.04 -5.38 6.94
N LYS A 14 10.86 -4.51 7.55
CA LYS A 14 11.62 -3.42 6.88
C LYS A 14 12.20 -3.81 5.52
N TYR A 15 12.95 -4.90 5.44
CA TYR A 15 13.63 -5.29 4.20
C TYR A 15 12.67 -5.65 3.06
N THR A 16 11.61 -6.41 3.33
CA THR A 16 10.66 -6.79 2.27
C THR A 16 9.76 -5.62 1.91
N ALA A 17 9.32 -4.82 2.89
CA ALA A 17 8.57 -3.59 2.67
C ALA A 17 9.32 -2.63 1.73
N LEU A 18 10.63 -2.43 1.94
CA LEU A 18 11.46 -1.59 1.06
C LEU A 18 11.58 -2.17 -0.35
N LYS A 19 11.66 -3.50 -0.51
CA LYS A 19 11.64 -4.12 -1.84
C LYS A 19 10.33 -3.91 -2.58
N VAL A 20 9.20 -4.03 -1.87
CA VAL A 20 7.89 -3.74 -2.47
C VAL A 20 7.80 -2.26 -2.85
N LEU A 21 8.25 -1.36 -1.96
CA LEU A 21 8.32 0.08 -2.25
C LEU A 21 9.18 0.38 -3.48
N ASP A 22 10.29 -0.32 -3.69
CA ASP A 22 11.12 -0.21 -4.90
C ASP A 22 10.31 -0.50 -6.18
N THR A 23 9.41 -1.49 -6.14
CA THR A 23 8.53 -1.77 -7.29
C THR A 23 7.54 -0.65 -7.54
N ILE A 24 7.02 -0.03 -6.47
CA ILE A 24 6.14 1.15 -6.53
C ILE A 24 6.91 2.37 -7.06
N ARG A 25 8.17 2.56 -6.63
CA ARG A 25 9.05 3.63 -7.09
C ARG A 25 9.25 3.59 -8.61
N ASN A 26 9.24 2.42 -9.24
CA ASN A 26 9.37 2.31 -10.70
C ASN A 26 8.24 3.03 -11.47
N VAL A 27 7.04 3.13 -10.90
CA VAL A 27 5.91 3.82 -11.53
C VAL A 27 5.68 5.24 -11.00
N LYS A 28 6.32 5.61 -9.89
CA LYS A 28 6.26 6.96 -9.27
C LYS A 28 4.81 7.47 -9.18
N PRO A 29 3.94 6.82 -8.37
CA PRO A 29 2.56 7.24 -8.24
C PRO A 29 2.47 8.67 -7.69
N LYS A 30 1.48 9.44 -8.14
CA LYS A 30 1.19 10.77 -7.58
C LYS A 30 0.71 10.71 -6.13
N LYS A 31 0.04 9.62 -5.75
CA LYS A 31 -0.49 9.40 -4.41
C LYS A 31 -0.09 8.02 -3.91
N LEU A 32 0.53 7.97 -2.74
CA LEU A 32 0.89 6.73 -2.06
C LEU A 32 0.27 6.73 -0.66
N TYR A 33 -0.56 5.74 -0.41
CA TYR A 33 -1.15 5.46 0.88
C TYR A 33 -0.28 4.39 1.55
N ILE A 34 0.14 4.62 2.80
CA ILE A 34 0.91 3.66 3.58
C ILE A 34 0.13 3.36 4.86
N ALA A 35 -0.38 2.14 4.98
CA ALA A 35 -1.05 1.68 6.18
C ALA A 35 -0.12 0.73 6.95
N ALA A 36 -0.02 0.92 8.26
CA ALA A 36 0.74 0.02 9.11
C ALA A 36 -0.06 -0.36 10.36
N ASP A 37 -0.13 -1.66 10.63
CA ASP A 37 -0.71 -2.14 11.87
C ASP A 37 0.22 -1.83 13.07
N GLY A 38 -0.33 -1.81 14.29
CA GLY A 38 0.43 -1.60 15.52
C GLY A 38 1.22 -2.84 15.96
N TRP A 39 2.21 -2.66 16.83
CA TRP A 39 2.98 -3.77 17.41
C TRP A 39 2.09 -4.63 18.33
N ARG A 40 2.36 -5.93 18.41
CA ARG A 40 1.61 -6.86 19.29
C ARG A 40 2.14 -6.85 20.72
N ASN A 41 3.42 -6.49 20.88
CA ASN A 41 4.14 -6.44 22.14
C ASN A 41 5.32 -5.44 22.02
N GLU A 42 5.92 -5.05 23.14
CA GLU A 42 7.00 -4.06 23.14
C GLU A 42 8.27 -4.52 22.38
N GLU A 43 8.49 -5.83 22.23
CA GLU A 43 9.62 -6.37 21.46
C GLU A 43 9.50 -6.09 19.95
N GLU A 44 8.26 -5.98 19.44
CA GLU A 44 7.99 -5.66 18.04
C GLU A 44 7.99 -4.16 17.74
N LYS A 45 7.90 -3.32 18.78
CA LYS A 45 7.74 -1.87 18.65
C LYS A 45 8.84 -1.23 17.82
N THR A 46 10.11 -1.50 18.17
CA THR A 46 11.26 -0.97 17.43
C THR A 46 11.21 -1.38 15.96
N LYS A 47 10.90 -2.65 15.66
CA LYS A 47 10.82 -3.13 14.27
C LYS A 47 9.71 -2.46 13.47
N CYS A 48 8.56 -2.19 14.10
CA CYS A 48 7.45 -1.49 13.45
C CYS A 48 7.82 -0.03 13.17
N ILE A 49 8.41 0.67 14.15
CA ILE A 49 8.86 2.05 14.00
C ILE A 49 9.92 2.14 12.89
N ASP A 50 10.96 1.31 12.96
CA ASP A 50 12.04 1.27 11.97
C ASP A 50 11.52 0.98 10.55
N THR A 51 10.48 0.15 10.42
CA THR A 51 9.86 -0.17 9.13
C THR A 51 9.07 1.02 8.59
N ARG A 52 8.28 1.69 9.43
CA ARG A 52 7.49 2.88 9.06
C ARG A 52 8.41 4.02 8.62
N GLU A 53 9.42 4.34 9.41
CA GLU A 53 10.38 5.40 9.13
C GLU A 53 11.14 5.13 7.83
N ALA A 54 11.70 3.92 7.67
CA ALA A 54 12.46 3.57 6.47
C ALA A 54 11.62 3.64 5.18
N VAL A 55 10.35 3.21 5.23
CA VAL A 55 9.46 3.30 4.06
C VAL A 55 9.15 4.75 3.73
N LEU A 56 8.91 5.61 4.72
CA LEU A 56 8.64 7.04 4.50
C LEU A 56 9.86 7.77 3.92
N GLU A 57 11.03 7.56 4.49
CA GLU A 57 12.30 8.16 4.05
C GLU A 57 12.68 7.74 2.63
N ALA A 58 12.29 6.53 2.21
CA ALA A 58 12.59 5.98 0.90
C ALA A 58 11.68 6.50 -0.23
N VAL A 59 10.66 7.31 0.08
CA VAL A 59 9.84 8.00 -0.94
C VAL A 59 10.56 9.26 -1.41
N ASP A 60 11.32 9.13 -2.49
CA ASP A 60 12.24 10.13 -3.04
C ASP A 60 11.75 10.77 -4.36
N TRP A 61 10.44 10.68 -4.65
CA TRP A 61 9.82 11.28 -5.83
C TRP A 61 8.65 12.20 -5.45
N GLU A 62 8.20 13.04 -6.39
CA GLU A 62 7.03 13.89 -6.20
C GLU A 62 5.77 13.04 -5.97
N CYS A 63 5.38 12.92 -4.70
CA CYS A 63 4.32 12.04 -4.24
C CYS A 63 3.57 12.66 -3.06
N GLU A 64 2.24 12.69 -3.14
CA GLU A 64 1.39 12.92 -1.98
C GLU A 64 1.33 11.63 -1.16
N VAL A 65 2.07 11.61 -0.04
CA VAL A 65 2.09 10.48 0.89
C VAL A 65 1.01 10.67 1.96
N LYS A 66 0.16 9.67 2.14
CA LYS A 66 -0.81 9.61 3.24
C LYS A 66 -0.53 8.38 4.10
N THR A 67 -0.66 8.53 5.42
CA THR A 67 -0.34 7.45 6.37
C THR A 67 -1.52 7.09 7.25
N LEU A 68 -1.68 5.79 7.50
CA LEU A 68 -2.59 5.26 8.53
C LEU A 68 -1.79 4.29 9.42
N PHE A 69 -1.26 4.79 10.53
CA PHE A 69 -0.49 3.99 11.48
C PHE A 69 -1.30 3.73 12.73
N GLN A 70 -1.50 2.44 13.05
CA GLN A 70 -2.22 2.02 14.24
C GLN A 70 -1.25 1.91 15.43
N ASP A 71 -1.75 2.23 16.63
CA ASP A 71 -1.01 2.05 17.88
C ASP A 71 -1.07 0.60 18.38
N LYS A 72 -2.12 -0.14 17.99
CA LYS A 72 -2.34 -1.54 18.38
C LYS A 72 -2.48 -2.42 17.16
N ASN A 73 -2.03 -3.67 17.29
CA ASN A 73 -2.24 -4.67 16.25
C ASN A 73 -3.72 -5.05 16.16
N LEU A 74 -4.36 -4.78 15.01
CA LEU A 74 -5.72 -5.21 14.68
C LEU A 74 -5.75 -6.62 14.08
N GLY A 75 -4.59 -7.17 13.73
CA GLY A 75 -4.44 -8.52 13.20
C GLY A 75 -4.71 -8.60 11.70
N CYS A 76 -4.42 -9.77 11.11
CA CYS A 76 -4.42 -9.96 9.66
C CYS A 76 -5.80 -9.85 9.00
N CYS A 77 -6.89 -9.92 9.76
CA CYS A 77 -8.24 -9.74 9.21
C CYS A 77 -8.64 -8.26 9.21
N TYR A 78 -8.59 -7.62 10.38
CA TYR A 78 -9.12 -6.25 10.53
C TYR A 78 -8.14 -5.18 10.07
N GLY A 79 -6.83 -5.40 10.19
CA GLY A 79 -5.81 -4.45 9.74
C GLY A 79 -5.92 -4.13 8.25
N PRO A 80 -5.84 -5.14 7.36
CA PRO A 80 -5.99 -4.92 5.92
C PRO A 80 -7.37 -4.37 5.54
N VAL A 81 -8.46 -4.86 6.14
CA VAL A 81 -9.81 -4.34 5.89
C VAL A 81 -9.92 -2.85 6.23
N ASN A 82 -9.38 -2.44 7.38
CA ASN A 82 -9.37 -1.04 7.78
C ASN A 82 -8.55 -0.17 6.81
N ALA A 83 -7.38 -0.64 6.38
CA ALA A 83 -6.54 0.06 5.41
C ALA A 83 -7.25 0.23 4.05
N VAL A 84 -7.93 -0.82 3.58
CA VAL A 84 -8.69 -0.81 2.33
C VAL A 84 -9.90 0.12 2.42
N ASN A 85 -10.66 0.08 3.52
CA ASN A 85 -11.77 1.01 3.73
C ASN A 85 -11.28 2.46 3.72
N TRP A 86 -10.20 2.75 4.45
CA TRP A 86 -9.60 4.07 4.50
C TRP A 86 -9.16 4.59 3.11
N LEU A 87 -8.61 3.72 2.25
CA LEU A 87 -8.32 4.08 0.86
C LEU A 87 -9.60 4.50 0.12
N PHE A 88 -10.68 3.74 0.24
CA PHE A 88 -11.93 3.98 -0.50
C PHE A 88 -12.80 5.10 0.08
N GLU A 89 -12.56 5.52 1.32
CA GLU A 89 -13.10 6.78 1.86
C GLU A 89 -12.50 8.00 1.16
N ASN A 90 -11.30 7.86 0.56
CA ASN A 90 -10.56 8.95 -0.05
C ASN A 90 -10.49 8.87 -1.59
N GLU A 91 -10.61 7.67 -2.17
CA GLU A 91 -10.39 7.42 -3.60
C GLU A 91 -11.47 6.49 -4.16
N GLU A 92 -11.90 6.71 -5.41
CA GLU A 92 -12.88 5.82 -6.07
C GLU A 92 -12.28 4.46 -6.47
N GLN A 93 -10.95 4.39 -6.60
CA GLN A 93 -10.20 3.24 -7.08
C GLN A 93 -8.73 3.32 -6.65
N GLY A 94 -8.08 2.17 -6.51
CA GLY A 94 -6.65 2.10 -6.23
C GLY A 94 -6.08 0.69 -6.40
N ILE A 95 -4.76 0.60 -6.35
CA ILE A 95 -4.00 -0.66 -6.34
C ILE A 95 -3.56 -0.93 -4.90
N ILE A 96 -3.68 -2.17 -4.44
CA ILE A 96 -3.33 -2.56 -3.07
C ILE A 96 -2.21 -3.60 -3.13
N LEU A 97 -1.14 -3.36 -2.36
CA LEU A 97 0.01 -4.26 -2.19
C LEU A 97 0.32 -4.44 -0.70
N GLU A 98 0.77 -5.63 -0.32
CA GLU A 98 1.30 -5.94 1.01
C GLU A 98 2.84 -5.96 1.01
N ASP A 99 3.46 -5.94 2.19
CA ASP A 99 4.92 -5.87 2.38
C ASP A 99 5.71 -7.11 1.92
N ASP A 100 5.03 -8.12 1.37
CA ASP A 100 5.58 -9.34 0.78
C ASP A 100 5.15 -9.57 -0.69
N VAL A 101 4.54 -8.58 -1.35
CA VAL A 101 4.13 -8.68 -2.77
C VAL A 101 5.07 -7.89 -3.68
N ILE A 102 5.97 -8.57 -4.38
CA ILE A 102 6.83 -7.97 -5.42
C ILE A 102 6.08 -7.93 -6.75
N ALA A 103 5.66 -6.74 -7.16
CA ALA A 103 4.96 -6.53 -8.43
C ALA A 103 5.91 -6.12 -9.56
N GLU A 104 5.76 -6.74 -10.72
CA GLU A 104 6.44 -6.30 -11.94
C GLU A 104 5.87 -4.98 -12.45
N THR A 105 6.67 -4.18 -13.16
CA THR A 105 6.20 -2.89 -13.70
C THR A 105 4.96 -3.06 -14.61
N SER A 106 4.89 -4.17 -15.34
CA SER A 106 3.77 -4.52 -16.20
C SER A 106 2.45 -4.70 -15.43
N PHE A 107 2.49 -5.18 -14.17
CA PHE A 107 1.31 -5.34 -13.33
C PHE A 107 0.60 -3.99 -13.13
N PHE A 108 1.34 -2.94 -12.77
CA PHE A 108 0.77 -1.61 -12.54
C PHE A 108 0.11 -1.04 -13.80
N ILE A 109 0.70 -1.28 -14.97
CA ILE A 109 0.14 -0.85 -16.26
C ILE A 109 -1.16 -1.60 -16.56
N ILE A 110 -1.17 -2.92 -16.38
CA ILE A 110 -2.36 -3.76 -16.60
C ILE A 110 -3.47 -3.36 -15.63
N ALA A 111 -3.16 -3.21 -14.32
CA ALA A 111 -4.11 -2.82 -13.29
C ALA A 111 -4.75 -1.46 -13.61
N ARG A 112 -3.94 -0.44 -13.97
CA ARG A 112 -4.45 0.88 -14.38
C ARG A 112 -5.40 0.78 -15.57
N ASN A 113 -5.04 0.01 -16.59
CA ASN A 113 -5.86 -0.13 -17.79
C ASN A 113 -7.18 -0.83 -17.46
N TYR A 114 -7.14 -1.89 -16.65
CA TYR A 114 -8.32 -2.62 -16.22
C TYR A 114 -9.27 -1.74 -15.39
N LEU A 115 -8.74 -1.00 -14.43
CA LEU A 115 -9.48 -0.01 -13.64
C LEU A 115 -10.17 1.05 -14.51
N THR A 116 -9.48 1.51 -15.57
CA THR A 116 -10.07 2.45 -16.55
C THR A 116 -11.27 1.85 -17.27
N ILE A 117 -11.18 0.60 -17.73
CA ILE A 117 -12.27 -0.11 -18.41
C ILE A 117 -13.48 -0.26 -17.48
N ILE A 118 -13.25 -0.70 -16.24
CA ILE A 118 -14.30 -0.87 -15.23
C ILE A 118 -15.03 0.43 -14.94
N LYS A 119 -14.29 1.54 -14.80
CA LYS A 119 -14.87 2.87 -14.56
C LYS A 119 -15.80 3.28 -15.69
N ILE A 120 -15.43 3.01 -16.95
CA ILE A 120 -16.30 3.25 -18.12
C ILE A 120 -17.57 2.40 -18.05
N MET A 121 -17.45 1.15 -17.60
CA MET A 121 -18.58 0.23 -17.45
C MET A 121 -19.48 0.53 -16.23
N LYS A 122 -19.17 1.57 -15.43
CA LYS A 122 -19.87 1.94 -14.19
C LYS A 122 -20.03 0.79 -13.18
N LYS A 123 -19.04 -0.09 -13.11
CA LYS A 123 -18.97 -1.15 -12.08
C LYS A 123 -17.93 -0.76 -11.02
N LEU A 124 -18.20 -1.03 -9.74
CA LEU A 124 -17.19 -0.90 -8.68
C LEU A 124 -16.27 -2.13 -8.76
N CYS A 125 -14.95 -1.95 -8.77
CA CYS A 125 -14.04 -3.09 -8.73
C CYS A 125 -12.73 -2.77 -8.01
N ILE A 126 -12.32 -3.71 -7.17
CA ILE A 126 -11.06 -3.72 -6.44
C ILE A 126 -10.10 -4.60 -7.24
N PHE A 127 -8.87 -4.15 -7.49
CA PHE A 127 -7.80 -5.02 -7.97
C PHE A 127 -6.88 -5.33 -6.79
N LEU A 128 -7.04 -6.51 -6.23
CA LEU A 128 -6.33 -6.97 -5.04
C LEU A 128 -5.45 -8.16 -5.43
N VAL A 129 -4.14 -8.05 -5.21
CA VAL A 129 -3.24 -9.20 -5.23
C VAL A 129 -2.97 -9.57 -3.78
N ILE A 130 -3.70 -10.56 -3.27
CA ILE A 130 -3.30 -11.30 -2.07
C ILE A 130 -2.55 -12.54 -2.57
N LEU A 131 -1.27 -12.67 -2.22
CA LEU A 131 -0.56 -13.94 -2.28
C LEU A 131 -0.47 -14.45 -0.84
N LEU A 132 -1.27 -15.47 -0.51
CA LEU A 132 -1.22 -16.18 0.77
C LEU A 132 0.05 -17.01 0.89
#